data_AF-A0A7C6BPP7-F1
#
_entry.id   AF-A0A7C6BPP7-F1
#
_cell.length_a   1.000
_cell.length_b   1.000
_cell.length_c   1.000
_cell.angle_alpha   90.00
_cell.angle_beta   90.00
_cell.angle_gamma   90.00
#
_symmetry.space_group_name_H-M   'P 1'
#
loop_
_entity.id
_entity.type
_entity.pdbx_description
1 polymer ?
#
loop_
_entity_poly.entity_id
_entity_poly.type
_entity_poly.pdbx_seq_one_letter_code
_entity_poly.pdbx_strand_id
1 'polypeptide(L)'
;MTVTEKVAYLKGLVDGIGLDTEKKEGKILAAIIDTLEDISLDLEALHVSTQDLGEQIDFLSEDLTDLEDVFYAEDDEDEDDEDYFPHHHHHHHHGRCCDLEDDEDNDEDECCCGHGHDGYAYEVTCPSCDADIVIDEDDLDKGSVVCPGCGETLEFEFDEDDDEVGDEDVAEQNDEE
;
A
#
# COMPACT_ATOMS: atom_id res chain seq x y z
N MET A 1 -18.21 15.84 22.09
CA MET A 1 -17.35 15.23 23.12
C MET A 1 -16.15 14.62 22.43
N THR A 2 -14.96 15.20 22.62
CA THR A 2 -13.67 14.66 22.13
C THR A 2 -13.32 13.37 22.87
N VAL A 3 -12.34 12.63 22.36
CA VAL A 3 -11.87 11.39 23.01
C VAL A 3 -11.32 11.70 24.41
N THR A 4 -10.54 12.77 24.53
CA THR A 4 -9.94 13.29 25.76
C THR A 4 -11.00 13.65 26.81
N GLU A 5 -12.11 14.29 26.40
CA GLU A 5 -13.23 14.60 27.29
C GLU A 5 -13.91 13.32 27.82
N LYS A 6 -14.02 12.28 26.99
CA LYS A 6 -14.59 10.99 27.39
C LYS A 6 -13.67 10.24 28.36
N VAL A 7 -12.36 10.26 28.11
CA VAL A 7 -11.37 9.62 28.99
C VAL A 7 -11.29 10.34 30.34
N ALA A 8 -11.30 11.68 30.34
CA ALA A 8 -11.37 12.47 31.57
C ALA A 8 -12.64 12.19 32.39
N TYR A 9 -13.79 12.02 31.71
CA TYR A 9 -15.03 11.62 32.36
C TYR A 9 -14.93 10.22 33.01
N LEU A 10 -14.36 9.24 32.28
CA LEU A 10 -14.14 7.89 32.81
C LEU A 10 -13.21 7.88 34.03
N LYS A 11 -12.12 8.66 33.98
CA LYS A 11 -11.18 8.82 35.10
C LYS A 11 -11.88 9.37 36.35
N GLY A 12 -12.68 10.42 36.20
CA GLY A 12 -13.48 10.98 37.30
C GLY A 12 -14.54 10.00 37.85
N LEU A 13 -15.11 9.15 37.00
CA LEU A 13 -16.06 8.11 37.41
C LEU A 13 -15.38 7.02 38.25
N VAL A 14 -14.19 6.61 37.83
CA VAL A 14 -13.37 5.60 38.51
C VAL A 14 -12.91 6.10 39.89
N ASP A 15 -12.49 7.36 39.97
CA ASP A 15 -12.17 8.02 41.24
C ASP A 15 -13.41 8.13 42.15
N GLY A 16 -14.57 8.44 41.58
CA GLY A 16 -15.83 8.59 42.32
C GLY A 16 -16.42 7.28 42.87
N ILE A 17 -16.20 6.16 42.17
CA ILE A 17 -16.62 4.83 42.62
C ILE A 17 -15.67 4.26 43.68
N GLY A 18 -14.47 4.83 43.81
CA GLY A 18 -13.46 4.39 44.78
C GLY A 18 -12.81 3.08 44.36
N LEU A 19 -12.25 3.06 43.15
CA LEU A 19 -11.54 1.88 42.63
C LEU A 19 -10.41 1.45 43.58
N ASP A 20 -10.47 0.19 44.00
CA ASP A 20 -9.46 -0.41 44.86
C ASP A 20 -8.25 -0.89 44.04
N THR A 21 -7.23 -0.03 43.97
CA THR A 21 -5.98 -0.29 43.25
C THR A 21 -5.02 -1.25 43.98
N GLU A 22 -5.39 -1.79 45.14
CA GLU A 22 -4.60 -2.86 45.77
C GLU A 22 -4.88 -4.22 45.13
N LYS A 23 -6.10 -4.42 44.61
CA LYS A 23 -6.51 -5.63 43.89
C LYS A 23 -5.89 -5.68 42.49
N LYS A 24 -5.62 -6.90 42.01
CA LYS A 24 -5.08 -7.13 40.67
C LYS A 24 -5.95 -6.49 39.58
N GLU A 25 -7.26 -6.59 39.72
CA GLU A 25 -8.24 -6.01 38.80
C GLU A 25 -8.19 -4.47 38.80
N GLY A 26 -8.07 -3.84 39.97
CA GLY A 26 -7.99 -2.38 40.07
C GLY A 26 -6.69 -1.81 39.51
N LYS A 27 -5.56 -2.53 39.65
CA LYS A 27 -4.29 -2.16 39.01
C LYS A 27 -4.38 -2.19 37.49
N ILE A 28 -5.03 -3.21 36.94
CA ILE A 28 -5.23 -3.33 35.49
C ILE A 28 -6.14 -2.22 34.98
N LEU A 29 -7.26 -1.96 35.66
CA LEU A 29 -8.19 -0.90 35.27
C LEU A 29 -7.55 0.49 35.33
N ALA A 30 -6.77 0.79 36.37
CA ALA A 30 -6.01 2.03 36.47
C ALA A 30 -5.01 2.17 35.30
N ALA A 31 -4.23 1.12 35.02
CA ALA A 31 -3.30 1.13 33.90
C ALA A 31 -4.01 1.33 32.55
N ILE A 32 -5.18 0.71 32.33
CA ILE A 32 -5.97 0.90 31.11
C ILE A 32 -6.40 2.37 30.99
N ILE A 33 -6.89 2.99 32.06
CA ILE A 33 -7.34 4.39 32.04
C ILE A 33 -6.17 5.33 31.75
N ASP A 34 -5.01 5.09 32.37
CA ASP A 34 -3.80 5.88 32.11
C ASP A 34 -3.37 5.74 30.64
N THR A 35 -3.36 4.52 30.09
CA THR A 35 -3.03 4.33 28.66
C THR A 35 -4.05 4.98 27.73
N LEU A 36 -5.33 5.00 28.10
CA LEU A 36 -6.37 5.68 27.32
C LEU A 36 -6.19 7.21 27.35
N GLU A 37 -5.65 7.76 28.45
CA GLU A 37 -5.32 9.19 28.54
C GLU A 37 -4.18 9.52 27.60
N ASP A 38 -3.10 8.73 27.63
CA ASP A 38 -1.96 8.89 26.72
C ASP A 38 -2.41 8.80 25.25
N ILE A 39 -3.19 7.77 24.90
CA ILE A 39 -3.75 7.61 23.54
C ILE A 39 -4.63 8.81 23.16
N SER A 40 -5.40 9.36 24.10
CA SER A 40 -6.25 10.51 23.78
C SER A 40 -5.45 11.78 23.45
N LEU A 41 -4.32 11.99 24.14
CA LEU A 41 -3.41 13.11 23.88
C LEU A 41 -2.66 12.93 22.55
N ASP A 42 -2.15 11.72 22.28
CA ASP A 42 -1.48 11.40 21.02
C ASP A 42 -2.43 11.54 19.82
N LEU A 43 -3.70 11.16 19.99
CA LEU A 43 -4.72 11.31 18.97
C LEU A 43 -5.03 12.78 18.66
N GLU A 44 -5.06 13.66 19.68
CA GLU A 44 -5.20 15.10 19.46
C GLU A 44 -3.98 15.68 18.72
N ALA A 45 -2.77 15.29 19.10
CA ALA A 45 -1.55 15.71 18.42
C ALA A 45 -1.52 15.25 16.95
N LEU A 46 -1.93 14.01 16.69
CA LEU A 46 -2.04 13.46 15.34
C LEU A 46 -3.10 14.20 14.52
N HIS A 47 -4.25 14.55 15.12
CA HIS A 47 -5.29 15.30 14.42
C HIS A 47 -4.79 16.67 13.93
N VAL A 48 -4.02 17.38 14.77
CA VAL A 48 -3.38 18.65 14.37
C VAL A 48 -2.41 18.43 13.21
N SER A 49 -1.54 17.43 13.30
CA SER A 49 -0.60 17.13 12.22
C SER A 49 -1.31 16.78 10.90
N THR A 50 -2.41 16.04 10.96
CA THR A 50 -3.19 15.68 9.76
C THR A 50 -3.87 16.91 9.15
N GLN A 51 -4.34 17.85 9.97
CA GLN A 51 -4.89 19.11 9.48
C GLN A 51 -3.80 19.93 8.77
N ASP A 52 -2.64 20.08 9.40
CA ASP A 52 -1.50 20.82 8.83
C ASP A 52 -1.00 20.20 7.51
N LEU A 53 -1.02 18.86 7.41
CA LEU A 53 -0.70 18.14 6.18
C LEU A 53 -1.74 18.39 5.09
N GLY A 54 -3.04 18.45 5.45
CA GLY A 54 -4.11 18.79 4.52
C GLY A 54 -3.89 20.16 3.88
N GLU A 55 -3.56 21.18 4.69
CA GLU A 55 -3.25 22.52 4.19
C GLU A 55 -2.02 22.55 3.26
N GLN A 56 -1.00 21.73 3.55
CA GLN A 56 0.16 21.60 2.68
C GLN A 56 -0.16 20.89 1.36
N ILE A 57 -1.01 19.87 1.38
CA ILE A 57 -1.46 19.17 0.17
C ILE A 57 -2.24 20.13 -0.73
N ASP A 58 -3.12 20.96 -0.15
CA ASP A 58 -3.87 21.97 -0.89
C ASP A 58 -2.91 22.94 -1.60
N PHE A 59 -1.86 23.41 -0.92
CA PHE A 59 -0.83 24.26 -1.53
C PHE A 59 -0.08 23.56 -2.68
N LEU A 60 0.35 22.31 -2.48
CA LEU A 60 1.00 21.54 -3.53
C LEU A 60 0.09 21.30 -4.74
N SER A 61 -1.21 21.13 -4.50
CA SER A 61 -2.18 20.94 -5.58
C SER A 61 -2.32 22.19 -6.45
N GLU A 62 -2.34 23.38 -5.84
CA GLU A 62 -2.36 24.66 -6.55
C GLU A 62 -1.08 24.84 -7.38
N ASP A 63 0.09 24.62 -6.77
CA ASP A 63 1.39 24.70 -7.47
C ASP A 63 1.47 23.73 -8.67
N LEU A 64 0.91 22.53 -8.55
CA LEU A 64 0.90 21.55 -9.64
C LEU A 64 -0.07 21.94 -10.76
N THR A 65 -1.23 22.51 -10.43
CA THR A 65 -2.15 23.06 -11.43
C THR A 65 -1.52 24.21 -12.20
N ASP A 66 -0.83 25.12 -11.52
CA ASP A 66 -0.09 26.21 -12.18
C ASP A 66 0.98 25.67 -13.14
N LEU A 67 1.67 24.58 -12.76
CA LEU A 67 2.65 23.94 -13.62
C LEU A 67 2.01 23.21 -14.81
N GLU A 68 0.85 22.57 -14.60
CA GLU A 68 0.07 21.93 -15.66
C GLU A 68 -0.34 22.97 -16.72
N ASP A 69 -0.89 24.10 -16.29
CA ASP A 69 -1.28 25.20 -17.17
C ASP A 69 -0.08 25.77 -17.93
N VAL A 70 1.12 25.82 -17.34
CA VAL A 70 2.30 26.33 -18.06
C VAL A 70 2.87 25.31 -19.04
N PHE A 71 2.84 24.02 -18.71
CA PHE A 71 3.52 22.99 -19.49
C PHE A 71 2.62 22.35 -20.55
N TYR A 72 1.32 22.21 -20.28
CA TYR A 72 0.37 21.54 -21.17
C TYR A 72 -0.59 22.50 -21.91
N ALA A 73 -0.65 23.79 -21.58
CA ALA A 73 -1.53 24.73 -22.31
C ALA A 73 -1.01 25.17 -23.69
N GLU A 74 0.16 24.73 -24.13
CA GLU A 74 0.71 25.04 -25.47
C GLU A 74 0.32 24.01 -26.56
N ASP A 75 -0.42 22.94 -26.24
CA ASP A 75 -0.85 21.90 -27.20
C ASP A 75 -2.30 22.08 -27.74
N ASP A 76 -2.99 23.17 -27.37
CA ASP A 76 -4.41 23.45 -27.71
C ASP A 76 -4.59 24.65 -28.69
N GLU A 77 -3.56 24.99 -29.47
CA GLU A 77 -3.69 25.94 -30.59
C GLU A 77 -3.04 25.39 -31.87
N ASP A 78 -3.73 24.50 -32.57
CA ASP A 78 -3.64 24.38 -34.04
C ASP A 78 -4.96 23.78 -34.59
N GLU A 79 -5.95 24.66 -34.84
CA GLU A 79 -7.04 24.39 -35.78
C GLU A 79 -6.53 24.60 -37.22
N ASP A 80 -6.69 23.58 -38.06
CA ASP A 80 -6.47 23.48 -39.52
C ASP A 80 -5.13 22.85 -39.99
N ASP A 81 -5.08 21.52 -40.06
CA ASP A 81 -4.74 20.88 -41.34
C ASP A 81 -5.49 19.56 -41.53
N GLU A 82 -6.20 19.47 -42.65
CA GLU A 82 -6.93 18.28 -43.11
C GLU A 82 -5.94 17.18 -43.50
N ASP A 83 -5.52 16.31 -42.58
CA ASP A 83 -5.09 14.96 -42.93
C ASP A 83 -5.28 13.96 -41.78
N TYR A 84 -6.24 13.06 -42.03
CA TYR A 84 -6.58 11.85 -41.32
C TYR A 84 -5.38 11.10 -40.69
N PHE A 85 -5.24 11.14 -39.36
CA PHE A 85 -4.53 10.12 -38.59
C PHE A 85 -5.44 9.60 -37.45
N PRO A 86 -5.84 8.31 -37.45
CA PRO A 86 -6.81 7.78 -36.52
C PRO A 86 -6.17 7.48 -35.15
N HIS A 87 -6.80 8.02 -34.10
CA HIS A 87 -6.85 7.53 -32.70
C HIS A 87 -5.59 6.89 -32.09
N HIS A 88 -4.93 7.64 -31.20
CA HIS A 88 -3.99 7.11 -30.20
C HIS A 88 -4.68 6.04 -29.33
N HIS A 89 -4.38 4.77 -29.62
CA HIS A 89 -4.70 3.64 -28.75
C HIS A 89 -3.87 3.74 -27.46
N HIS A 90 -4.54 3.92 -26.33
CA HIS A 90 -3.99 3.59 -25.01
C HIS A 90 -3.74 2.09 -24.93
N HIS A 91 -2.53 1.66 -25.27
CA HIS A 91 -2.07 0.28 -25.06
C HIS A 91 -1.70 0.09 -23.59
N HIS A 92 -2.64 -0.40 -22.80
CA HIS A 92 -2.40 -0.95 -21.48
C HIS A 92 -1.71 -2.32 -21.66
N HIS A 93 -0.38 -2.35 -21.58
CA HIS A 93 0.40 -3.57 -21.81
C HIS A 93 0.49 -4.39 -20.52
N HIS A 94 -0.47 -5.28 -20.30
CA HIS A 94 -0.35 -6.35 -19.31
C HIS A 94 0.11 -7.61 -20.05
N GLY A 95 1.39 -7.96 -19.91
CA GLY A 95 1.94 -9.29 -20.18
C GLY A 95 1.77 -9.82 -21.60
N ARG A 96 2.80 -9.58 -22.44
CA ARG A 96 3.39 -10.48 -23.45
C ARG A 96 3.91 -9.63 -24.61
N CYS A 97 5.20 -9.33 -24.54
CA CYS A 97 5.93 -8.67 -25.60
C CYS A 97 5.79 -9.45 -26.93
N CYS A 98 5.66 -8.70 -28.02
CA CYS A 98 5.80 -9.13 -29.41
C CYS A 98 4.55 -9.76 -30.06
N ASP A 99 3.65 -8.92 -30.55
CA ASP A 99 2.87 -9.22 -31.76
C ASP A 99 3.07 -8.08 -32.77
N LEU A 100 4.28 -8.03 -33.33
CA LEU A 100 4.54 -7.31 -34.59
C LEU A 100 4.32 -8.30 -35.72
N GLU A 101 3.06 -8.42 -36.17
CA GLU A 101 2.85 -8.70 -37.59
C GLU A 101 2.84 -7.34 -38.29
N ASP A 102 3.84 -7.14 -39.15
CA ASP A 102 4.05 -6.03 -40.09
C ASP A 102 5.01 -4.94 -39.59
N ASP A 103 6.32 -5.17 -39.79
CA ASP A 103 7.16 -4.18 -40.48
C ASP A 103 8.47 -4.83 -40.97
N GLU A 104 8.71 -4.71 -42.28
CA GLU A 104 9.83 -5.30 -43.03
C GLU A 104 11.16 -4.53 -42.84
N ASP A 105 11.49 -4.06 -41.63
CA ASP A 105 12.78 -3.42 -41.36
C ASP A 105 13.52 -4.13 -40.21
N ASN A 106 14.35 -5.09 -40.63
CA ASN A 106 15.42 -5.67 -39.84
C ASN A 106 16.49 -4.60 -39.58
N ASP A 107 16.40 -3.92 -38.44
CA ASP A 107 17.55 -3.32 -37.75
C ASP A 107 17.85 -4.11 -36.47
N GLU A 108 19.13 -4.37 -36.30
CA GLU A 108 19.73 -5.39 -35.44
C GLU A 108 19.52 -5.11 -33.94
N ASP A 109 18.85 -6.07 -33.25
CA ASP A 109 19.03 -6.40 -31.83
C ASP A 109 18.96 -5.28 -30.77
N GLU A 110 17.94 -4.41 -30.82
CA GLU A 110 17.58 -3.57 -29.67
C GLU A 110 16.09 -3.72 -29.38
N CYS A 111 15.75 -4.63 -28.45
CA CYS A 111 14.39 -4.78 -27.94
C CYS A 111 13.91 -3.40 -27.43
N CYS A 112 12.79 -2.89 -27.98
CA CYS A 112 12.20 -1.58 -27.66
C CYS A 112 11.92 -1.35 -26.16
N CYS A 113 11.99 -2.41 -25.36
CA CYS A 113 11.95 -2.32 -23.92
C CYS A 113 13.39 -2.17 -23.42
N GLY A 114 13.89 -0.94 -23.29
CA GLY A 114 15.09 -0.61 -22.51
C GLY A 114 14.94 -0.92 -21.00
N HIS A 115 14.17 -1.94 -20.66
CA HIS A 115 14.03 -2.50 -19.34
C HIS A 115 15.22 -3.42 -19.14
N GLY A 116 16.24 -2.91 -18.45
CA GLY A 116 16.98 -3.80 -17.57
C GLY A 116 15.93 -4.50 -16.74
N HIS A 117 15.79 -5.82 -16.93
CA HIS A 117 15.00 -6.66 -16.05
C HIS A 117 15.56 -6.46 -14.64
N ASP A 118 14.98 -5.52 -13.92
CA ASP A 118 15.11 -5.41 -12.48
C ASP A 118 14.37 -6.62 -11.93
N GLY A 119 15.14 -7.65 -11.58
CA GLY A 119 14.61 -8.86 -10.96
C GLY A 119 13.62 -8.48 -9.87
N TYR A 120 12.44 -9.09 -9.91
CA TYR A 120 11.40 -8.85 -8.93
C TYR A 120 11.93 -9.26 -7.55
N ALA A 121 12.06 -8.28 -6.65
CA ALA A 121 12.51 -8.48 -5.29
C ALA A 121 11.31 -8.37 -4.34
N TYR A 122 11.14 -9.39 -3.50
CA TYR A 122 10.05 -9.52 -2.52
C TYR A 122 10.54 -9.13 -1.13
N GLU A 123 9.77 -8.32 -0.42
CA GLU A 123 10.03 -7.98 0.99
C GLU A 123 9.25 -8.93 1.90
N VAL A 124 9.97 -9.69 2.73
CA VAL A 124 9.41 -10.68 3.65
C VAL A 124 9.86 -10.38 5.06
N THR A 125 8.95 -10.49 6.02
CA THR A 125 9.25 -10.31 7.45
C THR A 125 9.69 -11.64 8.06
N CYS A 126 10.88 -11.68 8.67
CA CYS A 126 11.38 -12.90 9.28
C CYS A 126 10.60 -13.23 10.58
N PRO A 127 9.93 -14.39 10.69
CA PRO A 127 9.13 -14.75 11.88
C PRO A 127 9.97 -14.99 13.15
N SER A 128 11.29 -15.14 13.01
CA SER A 128 12.19 -15.41 14.14
C SER A 128 12.83 -14.16 14.74
N CYS A 129 12.92 -13.06 13.99
CA CYS A 129 13.59 -11.84 14.46
C CYS A 129 12.92 -10.53 14.07
N ASP A 130 11.75 -10.57 13.42
CA ASP A 130 10.97 -9.41 13.00
C ASP A 130 11.77 -8.41 12.15
N ALA A 131 12.78 -8.89 11.42
CA ALA A 131 13.54 -8.11 10.47
C ALA A 131 12.96 -8.27 9.07
N ASP A 132 12.78 -7.14 8.39
CA ASP A 132 12.38 -7.10 6.98
C ASP A 132 13.58 -7.45 6.10
N ILE A 133 13.42 -8.48 5.28
CA ILE A 133 14.47 -8.99 4.39
C ILE A 133 13.98 -8.97 2.95
N VAL A 134 14.89 -8.62 2.03
CA VAL A 134 14.60 -8.56 0.59
C VAL A 134 15.14 -9.83 -0.06
N ILE A 135 14.30 -10.51 -0.83
CA ILE A 135 14.58 -11.82 -1.45
C ILE A 135 14.25 -11.73 -2.94
N ASP A 136 15.16 -12.17 -3.79
CA ASP A 136 14.97 -12.20 -5.24
C ASP A 136 14.35 -13.54 -5.71
N GLU A 137 13.84 -13.59 -6.95
CA GLU A 137 13.27 -14.79 -7.58
C GLU A 137 14.23 -16.00 -7.53
N ASP A 138 15.54 -15.78 -7.72
CA ASP A 138 16.57 -16.83 -7.63
C ASP A 138 16.65 -17.48 -6.24
N ASP A 139 16.31 -16.75 -5.17
CA ASP A 139 16.35 -17.26 -3.80
C ASP A 139 15.07 -17.98 -3.41
N LEU A 140 13.94 -17.59 -4.03
CA LEU A 140 12.68 -18.31 -3.97
C LEU A 140 12.77 -19.67 -4.70
N ASP A 141 13.37 -19.71 -5.88
CA ASP A 141 13.58 -20.94 -6.66
C ASP A 141 14.46 -21.97 -5.94
N LYS A 142 15.37 -21.52 -5.07
CA LYS A 142 16.19 -22.41 -4.24
C LYS A 142 15.39 -23.05 -3.09
N GLY A 143 14.21 -22.54 -2.77
CA GLY A 143 13.32 -23.02 -1.72
C GLY A 143 13.81 -22.77 -0.29
N SER A 144 14.97 -22.12 -0.10
CA SER A 144 15.46 -21.74 1.23
C SER A 144 16.41 -20.54 1.21
N VAL A 145 16.25 -19.63 2.18
CA VAL A 145 17.10 -18.44 2.36
C VAL A 145 17.54 -18.30 3.82
N VAL A 146 18.75 -17.80 4.05
CA VAL A 146 19.26 -17.55 5.41
C VAL A 146 19.00 -16.09 5.78
N CYS A 147 18.25 -15.86 6.87
CA CYS A 147 17.96 -14.51 7.33
C CYS A 147 19.25 -13.79 7.78
N PRO A 148 19.60 -12.61 7.24
CA PRO A 148 20.76 -11.84 7.67
C PRO A 148 20.65 -11.27 9.10
N GLY A 149 19.43 -11.14 9.64
CA GLY A 149 19.17 -10.61 10.97
C GLY A 149 19.45 -11.60 12.12
N CYS A 150 19.14 -12.88 11.92
CA CYS A 150 19.24 -13.91 12.96
C CYS A 150 20.01 -15.18 12.56
N GLY A 151 20.26 -15.40 11.27
CA GLY A 151 20.95 -16.58 10.75
C GLY A 151 20.09 -17.85 10.68
N GLU A 152 18.79 -17.73 10.88
CA GLU A 152 17.83 -18.85 10.73
C GLU A 152 17.54 -19.10 9.24
N THR A 153 17.39 -20.37 8.86
CA THR A 153 17.02 -20.77 7.50
C THR A 153 15.50 -20.72 7.36
N LEU A 154 15.01 -19.88 6.46
CA LEU A 154 13.60 -19.82 6.07
C LEU A 154 13.40 -20.73 4.86
N GLU A 155 12.46 -21.66 4.95
CA GLU A 155 12.06 -22.55 3.85
C GLU A 155 10.73 -22.08 3.26
N PHE A 156 10.63 -22.04 1.93
CA PHE A 156 9.42 -21.64 1.20
C PHE A 156 8.81 -22.87 0.52
N GLU A 157 7.55 -23.18 0.84
CA GLU A 157 6.77 -24.21 0.17
C GLU A 157 5.81 -23.51 -0.81
N PHE A 158 5.97 -23.77 -2.10
CA PHE A 158 5.02 -23.35 -3.13
C PHE A 158 4.01 -24.48 -3.32
N ASP A 159 2.73 -24.20 -3.08
CA ASP A 159 1.65 -25.12 -3.44
C ASP A 159 1.48 -25.07 -4.97
N GLU A 160 1.79 -26.16 -5.67
CA GLU A 160 1.82 -26.26 -7.16
C GLU A 160 0.43 -26.19 -7.84
N ASP A 161 -0.62 -25.67 -7.19
CA ASP A 161 -2.01 -25.82 -7.61
C ASP A 161 -2.79 -24.48 -7.81
N ASP A 162 -2.17 -23.43 -8.36
CA ASP A 162 -2.90 -22.16 -8.66
C ASP A 162 -2.78 -21.67 -10.11
N ASP A 163 -2.77 -22.63 -11.06
CA ASP A 163 -2.86 -22.39 -12.51
C ASP A 163 -4.24 -22.81 -13.11
N GLU A 164 -5.36 -22.55 -12.42
CA GLU A 164 -6.69 -22.67 -13.05
C GLU A 164 -7.51 -21.38 -12.94
N VAL A 165 -7.59 -20.66 -14.07
CA VAL A 165 -8.56 -19.61 -14.36
C VAL A 165 -9.97 -20.23 -14.31
N GLY A 166 -10.65 -20.09 -13.17
CA GLY A 166 -12.01 -20.57 -12.94
C GLY A 166 -13.07 -19.48 -13.12
N ASP A 167 -13.49 -19.26 -14.36
CA ASP A 167 -14.67 -18.47 -14.73
C ASP A 167 -15.92 -19.36 -14.57
N GLU A 168 -16.54 -19.46 -13.39
CA GLU A 168 -17.84 -20.12 -13.22
C GLU A 168 -18.73 -19.47 -12.13
N ASP A 169 -19.64 -18.64 -12.60
CA ASP A 169 -21.07 -18.56 -12.28
C ASP A 169 -21.61 -18.66 -10.83
N VAL A 170 -22.39 -17.62 -10.53
CA VAL A 170 -23.34 -17.44 -9.42
C VAL A 170 -24.24 -18.66 -9.16
N ALA A 171 -24.23 -19.18 -7.93
CA ALA A 171 -25.42 -19.78 -7.30
C ALA A 171 -25.30 -19.89 -5.77
N GLU A 172 -25.57 -18.78 -5.05
CA GLU A 172 -25.96 -18.87 -3.64
C GLU A 172 -27.35 -19.51 -3.55
N GLN A 173 -27.42 -20.71 -2.94
CA GLN A 173 -28.65 -21.21 -2.35
C GLN A 173 -28.33 -21.96 -1.04
N ASN A 174 -28.77 -21.33 0.06
CA ASN A 174 -29.55 -21.89 1.17
C ASN A 174 -28.90 -21.74 2.56
N ASP A 175 -29.29 -20.66 3.22
CA ASP A 175 -29.61 -20.67 4.66
C ASP A 175 -30.71 -21.69 4.95
N GLU A 176 -30.51 -22.51 5.99
CA GLU A 176 -31.47 -22.86 7.06
C GLU A 176 -31.04 -24.17 7.75
N GLU A 177 -30.49 -24.07 8.97
CA GLU A 177 -31.02 -24.73 10.19
C GLU A 177 -30.40 -24.17 11.48
#